data_AF-F3ME77-F1
#
_entry.id   AF-F3ME77-F1
#
_cell.length_a   1.000
_cell.length_b   1.000
_cell.length_c   1.000
_cell.angle_alpha   90.00
_cell.angle_beta   90.00
_cell.angle_gamma   90.00
#
_symmetry.space_group_name_H-M   'P 1'
#
loop_
_entity.id
_entity.type
_entity.pdbx_description
1 polymer ?
#
loop_
_entity_poly.entity_id
_entity_poly.type
_entity_poly.pdbx_seq_one_letter_code
_entity_poly.pdbx_strand_id
1 'polypeptide(L)'
;MKRVLLLGTGPAALQLAVILKKGFHCHLGIAGRASVRSADFFESLAASDQRVRVSIQNVKHLAMEGECRLDEVYRGFEAIEGQWDTLILAVTTDAYMEVMRQIDQDVLRKINSLVLISPTFGSNSLIAGFIRQFNPAAEVISFSTYIGDTRWVD
;
A
#
# COMPACT_ATOMS: atom_id res chain seq x y z
N MET A 1 -13.40 6.40 11.10
CA MET A 1 -11.95 6.40 10.84
C MET A 1 -11.73 5.80 9.47
N LYS A 2 -11.00 6.46 8.55
CA LYS A 2 -10.75 5.89 7.21
C LYS A 2 -9.86 4.66 7.31
N ARG A 3 -10.15 3.63 6.52
CA ARG A 3 -9.40 2.38 6.42
C ARG A 3 -8.61 2.36 5.11
N VAL A 4 -7.29 2.37 5.21
CA VAL A 4 -6.37 2.43 4.07
C VAL A 4 -5.53 1.17 4.02
N LEU A 5 -5.48 0.51 2.87
CA LEU A 5 -4.66 -0.69 2.67
C LEU A 5 -3.54 -0.40 1.68
N LEU A 6 -2.30 -0.58 2.12
CA LEU A 6 -1.11 -0.52 1.27
C LEU A 6 -0.87 -1.88 0.60
N LEU A 7 -0.82 -1.90 -0.72
CA LEU A 7 -0.49 -3.09 -1.49
C LEU A 7 0.98 -2.99 -1.91
N GLY A 8 1.84 -3.76 -1.24
CA GLY A 8 3.30 -3.75 -1.38
C GLY A 8 3.99 -3.64 -0.03
N THR A 9 5.15 -4.28 0.11
CA THR A 9 5.96 -4.30 1.35
C THR A 9 7.37 -3.73 1.14
N GLY A 10 7.57 -3.00 0.05
CA GLY A 10 8.84 -2.33 -0.24
C GLY A 10 9.05 -1.05 0.58
N PRO A 11 10.24 -0.44 0.50
CA PRO A 11 10.57 0.78 1.25
C PRO A 11 9.60 1.95 0.98
N ALA A 12 9.16 2.12 -0.28
CA ALA A 12 8.17 3.14 -0.63
C ALA A 12 6.84 2.94 0.11
N ALA A 13 6.38 1.70 0.28
CA ALA A 13 5.18 1.41 1.06
C ALA A 13 5.36 1.77 2.55
N LEU A 14 6.54 1.52 3.12
CA LEU A 14 6.83 1.89 4.51
C LEU A 14 6.88 3.40 4.71
N GLN A 15 7.46 4.16 3.77
CA GLN A 15 7.40 5.63 3.81
C GLN A 15 5.95 6.12 3.76
N LEU A 16 5.12 5.56 2.88
CA LEU A 16 3.70 5.90 2.80
C LEU A 16 2.98 5.57 4.11
N ALA A 17 3.30 4.43 4.74
CA ALA A 17 2.70 4.04 6.02
C ALA A 17 2.95 5.09 7.12
N VAL A 18 4.19 5.58 7.24
CA VAL A 18 4.56 6.62 8.20
C VAL A 18 3.84 7.93 7.91
N ILE A 19 3.80 8.35 6.63
CA ILE A 19 3.09 9.58 6.21
C ILE A 19 1.59 9.49 6.53
N LEU A 20 0.96 8.36 6.21
CA LEU A 20 -0.48 8.16 6.40
C LEU A 20 -0.88 8.15 7.87
N LYS A 21 -0.08 7.48 8.71
CA LYS A 21 -0.32 7.45 10.16
C LYS A 21 -0.11 8.81 10.82
N LYS A 22 0.92 9.55 10.40
CA LYS A 22 1.18 10.92 10.91
C LYS A 22 0.12 11.92 10.48
N GLY A 23 -0.31 11.87 9.21
CA GLY A 23 -1.16 12.93 8.63
C GLY A 23 -2.66 12.71 8.73
N PHE A 24 -3.13 11.45 8.79
CA PHE A 24 -4.54 11.15 8.51
C PHE A 24 -5.26 10.34 9.60
N HIS A 25 -4.60 9.99 10.71
CA HIS A 25 -5.19 9.20 11.81
C HIS A 25 -6.08 8.05 11.30
N CYS A 26 -5.53 7.24 10.39
CA CYS A 26 -6.26 6.17 9.70
C CYS A 26 -6.01 4.80 10.33
N HIS A 27 -6.92 3.87 10.03
CA HIS A 27 -6.68 2.44 10.17
C HIS A 27 -5.87 2.00 8.95
N LEU A 28 -4.67 1.48 9.17
CA LEU A 28 -3.69 1.21 8.13
C LEU A 28 -3.35 -0.28 8.10
N GLY A 29 -3.70 -0.92 7.00
CA GLY A 29 -3.25 -2.26 6.68
C GLY A 29 -2.08 -2.24 5.69
N ILE A 30 -1.32 -3.35 5.66
CA ILE A 30 -0.37 -3.65 4.60
C ILE A 30 -0.60 -5.06 4.07
N ALA A 31 -0.42 -5.25 2.77
CA ALA A 31 -0.44 -6.56 2.14
C ALA A 31 0.79 -6.74 1.24
N GLY A 32 1.38 -7.92 1.27
CA GLY A 32 2.48 -8.28 0.38
C GLY A 32 2.34 -9.71 -0.11
N ARG A 33 2.96 -10.02 -1.26
CA ARG A 33 2.99 -11.37 -1.81
C ARG A 33 3.49 -12.38 -0.77
N ALA A 34 2.93 -13.59 -0.75
CA ALA A 34 3.53 -14.72 -0.04
C ALA A 34 4.71 -15.27 -0.87
N SER A 35 5.93 -14.80 -0.61
CA SER A 35 7.13 -15.26 -1.30
C SER A 35 8.31 -15.37 -0.34
N VAL A 36 9.36 -16.10 -0.73
CA VAL A 36 10.61 -16.19 0.06
C VAL A 36 11.17 -14.80 0.34
N ARG A 37 11.23 -13.93 -0.68
CA ARG A 37 11.75 -12.56 -0.55
C ARG A 37 10.97 -11.67 0.44
N SER A 38 9.68 -11.93 0.64
CA SER A 38 8.84 -11.17 1.57
C SER A 38 8.73 -11.83 2.94
N ALA A 39 9.21 -13.06 3.12
CA ALA A 39 9.18 -13.77 4.40
C ALA A 39 9.96 -12.99 5.47
N ASP A 40 11.20 -12.61 5.16
CA ASP A 40 12.07 -11.84 6.05
C ASP A 40 11.42 -10.53 6.51
N PHE A 41 10.69 -9.86 5.61
CA PHE A 41 9.93 -8.65 5.94
C PHE A 41 8.84 -8.94 6.98
N PHE A 42 8.00 -9.95 6.74
CA PHE A 42 6.90 -10.28 7.65
C PHE A 42 7.41 -10.77 9.00
N GLU A 43 8.49 -11.55 9.03
CA GLU A 43 9.14 -12.02 10.25
C GLU A 43 9.72 -10.84 11.05
N SER A 44 10.45 -9.95 10.39
CA SER A 44 10.99 -8.72 11.01
C SER A 44 9.89 -7.82 11.56
N LEU A 45 8.79 -7.68 10.81
CA LEU A 45 7.64 -6.89 11.21
C LEU A 45 6.93 -7.50 12.43
N ALA A 46 6.75 -8.81 12.46
CA ALA A 46 6.18 -9.52 13.60
C ALA A 46 7.05 -9.40 14.85
N ALA A 47 8.38 -9.57 14.70
CA ALA A 47 9.34 -9.38 15.79
C ALA A 47 9.36 -7.94 16.34
N SER A 48 8.91 -6.97 15.56
CA SER A 48 8.88 -5.55 15.91
C SER A 48 7.50 -5.07 16.39
N ASP A 49 6.58 -5.95 16.80
CA ASP A 49 5.19 -5.59 17.17
C ASP A 49 4.49 -4.76 16.08
N GLN A 50 4.73 -5.12 14.81
CA GLN A 50 4.19 -4.47 13.62
C GLN A 50 4.58 -2.98 13.48
N ARG A 51 5.70 -2.59 14.11
CA ARG A 51 6.25 -1.24 13.98
C ARG A 51 7.11 -1.13 12.74
N VAL A 52 6.93 -0.01 12.05
CA VAL A 52 7.74 0.40 10.90
C VAL A 52 8.36 1.75 11.20
N ARG A 53 9.64 1.90 10.87
CA ARG A 53 10.39 3.13 11.08
C ARG A 53 11.03 3.58 9.78
N VAL A 54 10.97 4.88 9.52
CA VAL A 54 11.70 5.52 8.43
C VAL A 54 12.55 6.63 8.98
N SER A 55 13.84 6.60 8.64
CA SER A 55 14.82 7.64 8.92
C SER A 55 15.17 8.42 7.66
N ILE A 56 15.71 9.63 7.84
CA ILE A 56 16.11 10.51 6.74
C ILE A 56 17.62 10.65 6.64
N GLN A 57 18.13 10.85 5.42
CA GLN A 57 19.53 11.20 5.19
C GLN A 57 19.75 12.72 5.16
N ASN A 58 18.77 13.48 4.67
CA ASN A 58 18.85 14.94 4.56
C ASN A 58 17.85 15.59 5.52
N VAL A 59 18.35 16.43 6.43
CA VAL A 59 17.57 17.15 7.45
C VAL A 59 16.41 17.97 6.88
N LYS A 60 16.48 18.37 5.61
CA LYS A 60 15.38 19.06 4.91
C LYS A 60 14.10 18.20 4.84
N HIS A 61 14.21 16.88 5.00
CA HIS A 61 13.08 15.96 4.95
C HIS A 61 12.57 15.55 6.33
N LEU A 62 12.87 16.30 7.40
CA LEU A 62 12.51 15.93 8.79
C LEU A 62 11.03 15.59 8.98
N ALA A 63 10.13 16.22 8.22
CA ALA A 63 8.70 15.91 8.24
C ALA A 63 8.37 14.46 7.82
N MET A 64 9.23 13.84 7.02
CA MET A 64 9.07 12.50 6.43
C MET A 64 9.61 11.38 7.33
N GLU A 65 10.47 11.71 8.32
CA GLU A 65 10.96 10.76 9.32
C GLU A 65 9.85 10.34 10.28
N GLY A 66 9.86 9.11 10.78
CA GLY A 66 8.98 8.72 11.87
C GLY A 66 8.87 7.22 12.06
N GLU A 67 8.01 6.85 13.00
CA GLU A 67 7.63 5.47 13.28
C GLU A 67 6.10 5.39 13.34
N CYS A 68 5.54 4.28 12.89
CA CYS A 68 4.15 3.95 13.14
C CYS A 68 3.96 2.44 13.34
N ARG A 69 2.83 2.08 13.95
CA ARG A 69 2.37 0.69 14.04
C ARG A 69 1.31 0.45 12.96
N LEU A 70 1.43 -0.66 12.25
CA LEU A 70 0.41 -1.14 11.33
C LEU A 70 -0.71 -1.82 12.11
N ASP A 71 -1.95 -1.66 11.69
CA ASP A 71 -3.10 -2.24 12.41
C ASP A 71 -3.44 -3.65 11.89
N GLU A 72 -3.21 -3.89 10.59
CA GLU A 72 -3.47 -5.17 9.94
C GLU A 72 -2.35 -5.52 8.95
N VAL A 73 -1.97 -6.79 8.89
CA VAL A 73 -0.86 -7.29 8.06
C VAL A 73 -1.30 -8.55 7.35
N TYR A 74 -1.26 -8.52 6.01
CA TYR A 74 -1.69 -9.63 5.16
C TYR A 74 -0.50 -10.21 4.40
N ARG A 75 -0.28 -11.51 4.59
CA ARG A 75 0.69 -12.30 3.83
C ARG A 75 -0.04 -13.05 2.73
N GLY A 76 0.04 -12.51 1.51
CA GLY A 76 -0.82 -12.89 0.39
C GLY A 76 -1.88 -11.82 0.14
N PHE A 77 -2.19 -11.56 -1.12
CA PHE A 77 -3.25 -10.62 -1.50
C PHE A 77 -4.63 -11.29 -1.43
N GLU A 78 -4.66 -12.60 -1.60
CA GLU A 78 -5.81 -13.50 -1.39
C GLU A 78 -6.26 -13.57 0.08
N ALA A 79 -5.37 -13.22 1.02
CA ALA A 79 -5.68 -13.22 2.45
C ALA A 79 -6.34 -11.91 2.91
N ILE A 80 -6.44 -10.90 2.04
CA ILE A 80 -7.05 -9.61 2.38
C ILE A 80 -8.53 -9.81 2.68
N GLU A 81 -8.95 -9.38 3.87
CA GLU A 81 -10.35 -9.43 4.30
C GLU A 81 -10.85 -8.08 4.84
N GLY A 82 -12.09 -8.07 5.28
CA GLY A 82 -12.72 -6.92 5.91
C GLY A 82 -13.21 -5.85 4.91
N GLN A 83 -13.14 -4.59 5.34
CA GLN A 83 -13.60 -3.45 4.55
C GLN A 83 -12.51 -2.39 4.48
N TRP A 84 -12.28 -1.85 3.29
CA TRP A 84 -11.25 -0.85 3.05
C TRP A 84 -11.84 0.29 2.23
N ASP A 85 -11.60 1.52 2.65
CA ASP A 85 -12.06 2.70 1.91
C ASP A 85 -11.14 2.98 0.72
N THR A 86 -9.83 2.81 0.93
CA THR A 86 -8.80 3.17 -0.05
C THR A 86 -7.77 2.06 -0.19
N LEU A 87 -7.49 1.66 -1.44
CA LEU A 87 -6.32 0.85 -1.78
C LEU A 87 -5.21 1.74 -2.34
N ILE A 88 -3.98 1.52 -1.90
CA ILE A 88 -2.80 2.22 -2.43
C ILE A 88 -1.87 1.18 -3.03
N LEU A 89 -1.68 1.25 -4.36
CA LEU A 89 -0.83 0.34 -5.10
C LEU A 89 0.61 0.85 -5.07
N ALA A 90 1.40 0.29 -4.15
CA ALA A 90 2.83 0.53 -3.95
C ALA A 90 3.70 -0.66 -4.43
N VAL A 91 3.12 -1.59 -5.18
CA VAL A 91 3.83 -2.60 -5.98
C VAL A 91 4.32 -1.99 -7.30
N THR A 92 5.12 -2.75 -8.06
CA THR A 92 5.49 -2.38 -9.42
C THR A 92 4.27 -2.42 -10.35
N THR A 93 4.30 -1.58 -11.38
CA THR A 93 3.15 -1.35 -12.27
C THR A 93 2.71 -2.57 -13.05
N ASP A 94 3.65 -3.42 -13.43
CA ASP A 94 3.42 -4.69 -14.11
C ASP A 94 2.62 -5.68 -13.23
N ALA A 95 2.70 -5.54 -11.91
CA ALA A 95 1.98 -6.38 -10.97
C ALA A 95 0.56 -5.88 -10.65
N TYR A 96 0.14 -4.69 -11.08
CA TYR A 96 -1.14 -4.10 -10.67
C TYR A 96 -2.34 -5.02 -10.91
N MET A 97 -2.46 -5.57 -12.12
CA MET A 97 -3.58 -6.46 -12.45
C MET A 97 -3.47 -7.83 -11.78
N GLU A 98 -2.25 -8.34 -11.62
CA GLU A 98 -2.03 -9.60 -10.91
C GLU A 98 -2.49 -9.48 -9.44
N VAL A 99 -2.11 -8.39 -8.78
CA VAL A 99 -2.49 -8.11 -7.39
C VAL A 99 -4.00 -7.89 -7.28
N MET A 100 -4.58 -7.02 -8.12
CA MET A 100 -6.01 -6.70 -8.06
C MET A 100 -6.92 -7.91 -8.27
N ARG A 101 -6.48 -8.90 -9.07
CA ARG A 101 -7.25 -10.13 -9.31
C ARG A 101 -7.19 -11.15 -8.16
N GLN A 102 -6.23 -11.02 -7.26
CA GLN A 102 -6.12 -11.91 -6.08
C GLN A 102 -7.02 -11.47 -4.93
N ILE A 103 -7.40 -10.19 -4.90
CA ILE A 103 -8.25 -9.63 -3.83
C ILE A 103 -9.68 -10.15 -4.00
N ASP A 104 -10.29 -10.54 -2.88
CA ASP A 104 -11.67 -10.97 -2.85
C ASP A 104 -12.63 -9.90 -3.40
N GLN A 105 -13.63 -10.33 -4.16
CA GLN A 105 -14.55 -9.42 -4.84
C GLN A 105 -15.41 -8.62 -3.87
N ASP A 106 -15.75 -9.17 -2.70
CA ASP A 106 -16.52 -8.47 -1.67
C ASP A 106 -15.71 -7.35 -1.01
N VAL A 107 -14.37 -7.49 -0.95
CA VAL A 107 -13.48 -6.39 -0.58
C VAL A 107 -13.50 -5.32 -1.67
N LEU A 108 -13.30 -5.72 -2.94
CA LEU A 108 -13.26 -4.80 -4.08
C LEU A 108 -14.54 -3.97 -4.26
N ARG A 109 -15.71 -4.57 -4.00
CA ARG A 109 -17.02 -3.88 -4.07
C ARG A 109 -17.15 -2.71 -3.09
N LYS A 110 -16.34 -2.68 -2.03
CA LYS A 110 -16.41 -1.66 -0.96
C LYS A 110 -15.34 -0.58 -1.07
N ILE A 111 -14.41 -0.72 -2.01
CA ILE A 111 -13.35 0.26 -2.22
C ILE A 111 -13.93 1.53 -2.84
N ASN A 112 -13.70 2.66 -2.21
CA ASN A 112 -14.13 3.97 -2.71
C ASN A 112 -13.05 4.63 -3.59
N SER A 113 -11.78 4.38 -3.30
CA SER A 113 -10.68 4.93 -4.10
C SER A 113 -9.46 4.02 -4.21
N LEU A 114 -8.78 4.12 -5.36
CA LEU A 114 -7.52 3.45 -5.65
C LEU A 114 -6.48 4.51 -6.00
N VAL A 115 -5.32 4.43 -5.37
CA VAL A 115 -4.20 5.35 -5.59
C VAL A 115 -3.04 4.59 -6.20
N LEU A 116 -2.63 5.00 -7.39
CA LEU A 116 -1.47 4.44 -8.10
C LEU A 116 -0.26 5.30 -7.83
N ILE A 117 0.75 4.76 -7.13
CA ILE A 117 1.91 5.53 -6.66
C ILE A 117 2.93 5.78 -7.76
N SER A 118 3.23 4.76 -8.57
CA SER A 118 4.22 4.86 -9.65
C SER A 118 3.69 4.25 -10.95
N PRO A 119 2.51 4.67 -11.46
CA PRO A 119 1.91 4.08 -12.64
C PRO A 119 2.74 4.33 -13.91
N THR A 120 2.42 3.58 -14.96
CA THR A 120 2.88 3.87 -16.33
C THR A 120 1.71 4.37 -17.17
N PHE A 121 1.99 4.77 -18.41
CA PHE A 121 0.96 5.16 -19.35
C PHE A 121 -0.10 4.06 -19.50
N GLY A 122 -1.37 4.43 -19.32
CA GLY A 122 -2.50 3.50 -19.41
C GLY A 122 -2.86 2.76 -18.11
N SER A 123 -2.03 2.81 -17.05
CA SER A 123 -2.35 2.13 -15.78
C SER A 123 -3.66 2.61 -15.16
N ASN A 124 -3.95 3.92 -15.22
CA ASN A 124 -5.21 4.47 -14.69
C ASN A 124 -6.41 3.85 -15.40
N SER A 125 -6.45 3.91 -16.73
CA SER A 125 -7.54 3.37 -17.54
C SER A 125 -7.73 1.87 -17.32
N LEU A 126 -6.64 1.12 -17.20
CA LEU A 126 -6.67 -0.31 -16.94
C LEU A 126 -7.32 -0.63 -15.58
N ILE A 127 -6.86 0.04 -14.52
CA ILE A 127 -7.37 -0.19 -13.17
C ILE A 127 -8.81 0.31 -13.02
N ALA A 128 -9.13 1.47 -13.61
CA ALA A 128 -10.48 2.01 -13.65
C ALA A 128 -11.45 1.06 -14.38
N GLY A 129 -11.04 0.48 -15.50
CA GLY A 129 -11.83 -0.53 -16.22
C GLY A 129 -12.05 -1.81 -15.41
N PHE A 130 -11.06 -2.23 -14.63
CA PHE A 130 -11.18 -3.39 -13.74
C PHE A 130 -12.11 -3.11 -12.56
N ILE A 131 -11.87 -2.06 -11.78
CA ILE A 131 -12.62 -1.80 -10.55
C ILE A 131 -14.08 -1.47 -10.81
N ARG A 132 -14.42 -0.84 -11.94
CA ARG A 132 -15.80 -0.51 -12.31
C ARG A 132 -16.71 -1.72 -12.46
N GLN A 133 -16.15 -2.92 -12.65
CA GLN A 133 -16.92 -4.18 -12.66
C GLN A 133 -17.46 -4.54 -11.28
N PHE A 134 -16.83 -4.01 -10.20
CA PHE A 134 -17.19 -4.29 -8.81
C PHE A 134 -17.81 -3.08 -8.12
N ASN A 135 -17.23 -1.88 -8.32
CA ASN A 135 -17.76 -0.62 -7.83
C ASN A 135 -17.63 0.46 -8.93
N PRO A 136 -18.71 0.76 -9.67
CA PRO A 136 -18.72 1.78 -10.72
C PRO A 136 -18.37 3.19 -10.23
N ALA A 137 -18.57 3.48 -8.94
CA ALA A 137 -18.31 4.78 -8.34
C ALA A 137 -16.88 4.93 -7.79
N ALA A 138 -16.06 3.87 -7.82
CA ALA A 138 -14.69 3.93 -7.29
C ALA A 138 -13.82 4.91 -8.10
N GLU A 139 -13.13 5.79 -7.38
CA GLU A 139 -12.19 6.76 -7.97
C GLU A 139 -10.82 6.10 -8.18
N VAL A 140 -10.14 6.43 -9.29
CA VAL A 140 -8.76 6.00 -9.54
C VAL A 140 -7.87 7.22 -9.73
N ILE A 141 -6.96 7.42 -8.78
CA ILE A 141 -6.01 8.53 -8.74
C ILE A 141 -4.63 8.02 -9.16
N SER A 142 -3.94 8.77 -10.00
CA SER A 142 -2.58 8.42 -10.47
C SER A 142 -1.61 9.54 -10.16
N PHE A 143 -0.56 9.21 -9.41
CA PHE A 143 0.61 10.08 -9.32
C PHE A 143 1.50 9.93 -10.55
N SER A 144 2.40 10.89 -10.78
CA SER A 144 3.42 10.77 -11.83
C SER A 144 4.50 9.75 -11.45
N THR A 145 4.96 9.81 -10.21
CA THR A 145 6.00 8.94 -9.64
C THR A 145 5.83 8.85 -8.13
N TYR A 146 6.50 7.88 -7.52
CA TYR A 146 6.79 7.92 -6.09
C TYR A 146 7.48 9.24 -5.70
N ILE A 147 7.21 9.70 -4.48
CA ILE A 147 7.54 11.04 -3.97
C ILE A 147 9.02 11.24 -3.60
N GLY A 148 9.87 10.23 -3.76
CA GLY A 148 11.28 10.34 -3.42
C GLY A 148 12.08 9.08 -3.72
N ASP A 149 13.16 8.89 -2.97
CA ASP A 149 13.98 7.69 -2.98
C ASP A 149 14.03 7.12 -1.56
N THR A 150 13.67 5.86 -1.41
CA THR A 150 13.61 5.18 -0.12
C THR A 150 14.10 3.76 -0.31
N ARG A 151 15.03 3.35 0.55
CA ARG A 151 15.72 2.07 0.46
C ARG A 151 15.85 1.44 1.83
N TRP A 152 16.07 0.13 1.85
CA TRP A 152 16.55 -0.55 3.06
C TRP A 152 17.94 -0.02 3.41
N VAL A 153 18.23 0.05 4.70
CA VAL A 153 19.58 0.36 5.18
C VAL A 153 20.37 -0.94 5.07
N ASP A 154 21.41 -0.92 4.23
CA ASP A 154 22.38 -2.02 4.12
C ASP A 154 23.25 -2.13 5.39
#